data_AF-T0IYU0-F1
#
_entry.id   AF-T0IYU0-F1
#
_cell.length_a   1.000
_cell.length_b   1.000
_cell.length_c   1.000
_cell.angle_alpha   90.00
_cell.angle_beta   90.00
_cell.angle_gamma   90.00
#
_symmetry.space_group_name_H-M   'P 1'
#
loop_
_entity.id
_entity.type
_entity.pdbx_description
1 polymer ?
#
loop_
_entity_poly.entity_id
_entity_poly.type
_entity_poly.pdbx_seq_one_letter_code
_entity_poly.pdbx_strand_id
1 'polypeptide(L)'
;MDAASTSLPQPEAVQSAAGRRFDLVLPFGCDGPVEGPRSAPFGWQYDPAKTTLRVWINPTRWKRATWALEDGEDGEEDKSALEGFWIATPWSTATECPAGSSGGAVPAADPAQVENEVAIARLIEGEVDKSPRRLEIVKRMEPGDFDPARGFALRVTGRTQSVQAGGPVQCVQRGGRQQRPQCVIIGHFSELRVQNPKTGDVLAIWPISETSQRD
;
A
#
# COMPACT_ATOMS: atom_id res chain seq x y z
N MET A 1 -21.05 -13.78 14.36
CA MET A 1 -19.77 -14.16 13.73
C MET A 1 -19.89 -13.83 12.26
N ASP A 2 -18.95 -13.08 11.68
CA ASP A 2 -18.99 -12.65 10.29
C ASP A 2 -18.12 -13.54 9.39
N ALA A 3 -18.18 -13.34 8.07
CA ALA A 3 -17.46 -14.17 7.11
C ALA A 3 -15.92 -14.10 7.29
N ALA A 4 -15.40 -12.92 7.59
CA ALA A 4 -13.97 -12.68 7.77
C ALA A 4 -13.36 -13.45 8.97
N SER A 5 -14.15 -13.73 10.00
CA SER A 5 -13.73 -14.46 11.21
C SER A 5 -14.02 -15.97 11.20
N THR A 6 -14.75 -16.48 10.20
CA THR A 6 -15.23 -17.88 10.17
C THR A 6 -14.89 -18.65 8.90
N SER A 7 -14.06 -18.11 8.01
CA SER A 7 -13.77 -18.71 6.69
C SER A 7 -15.02 -19.02 5.85
N LEU A 8 -16.13 -18.34 6.14
CA LEU A 8 -17.33 -18.40 5.30
C LEU A 8 -17.11 -17.59 4.03
N PRO A 9 -17.85 -17.87 2.95
CA PRO A 9 -17.80 -17.06 1.74
C PRO A 9 -18.05 -15.58 2.06
N GLN A 10 -17.27 -14.71 1.44
CA GLN A 10 -17.43 -13.26 1.60
C GLN A 10 -18.84 -12.80 1.16
N PRO A 11 -19.33 -11.63 1.60
CA PRO A 11 -20.59 -11.10 1.08
C PRO A 11 -20.58 -11.01 -0.46
N GLU A 12 -21.71 -11.27 -1.12
CA GLU A 12 -21.82 -11.27 -2.59
C GLU A 12 -21.31 -9.97 -3.23
N ALA A 13 -21.56 -8.83 -2.59
CA ALA A 13 -21.05 -7.52 -3.03
C ALA A 13 -19.51 -7.46 -3.08
N VAL A 14 -18.82 -8.19 -2.20
CA VAL A 14 -17.36 -8.34 -2.19
C VAL A 14 -16.93 -9.32 -3.27
N GLN A 15 -17.60 -10.49 -3.37
CA GLN A 15 -17.26 -11.51 -4.37
C GLN A 15 -17.37 -10.97 -5.80
N SER A 16 -18.49 -10.31 -6.11
CA SER A 16 -18.77 -9.68 -7.41
C SER A 16 -17.91 -8.44 -7.68
N ALA A 17 -17.08 -8.01 -6.72
CA ALA A 17 -16.20 -6.88 -6.94
C ALA A 17 -15.02 -7.21 -7.85
N ALA A 18 -14.73 -8.48 -8.16
CA ALA A 18 -13.67 -8.87 -9.08
C ALA A 18 -13.81 -8.19 -10.46
N GLY A 19 -12.69 -7.74 -11.05
CA GLY A 19 -12.64 -7.06 -12.34
C GLY A 19 -13.07 -5.59 -12.32
N ARG A 20 -13.66 -5.10 -11.22
CA ARG A 20 -14.06 -3.69 -11.08
C ARG A 20 -12.84 -2.79 -10.99
N ARG A 21 -12.97 -1.59 -11.56
CA ARG A 21 -11.95 -0.55 -11.40
C ARG A 21 -11.96 -0.04 -9.96
N PHE A 22 -10.79 0.24 -9.43
CA PHE A 22 -10.63 0.94 -8.17
C PHE A 22 -9.72 2.15 -8.34
N ASP A 23 -9.91 3.10 -7.43
CA ASP A 23 -9.14 4.30 -7.27
C ASP A 23 -8.98 4.57 -5.77
N LEU A 24 -7.83 4.18 -5.24
CA LEU A 24 -7.56 4.21 -3.81
C LEU A 24 -6.56 5.33 -3.51
N VAL A 25 -6.88 6.19 -2.55
CA VAL A 25 -5.98 7.25 -2.08
C VAL A 25 -5.53 6.92 -0.67
N LEU A 26 -4.21 6.81 -0.49
CA LEU A 26 -3.55 6.55 0.78
C LEU A 26 -2.82 7.83 1.24
N PRO A 27 -3.36 8.59 2.21
CA PRO A 27 -2.63 9.70 2.81
C PRO A 27 -1.45 9.17 3.62
N PHE A 28 -0.31 9.85 3.55
CA PHE A 28 0.89 9.50 4.29
C PHE A 28 1.73 10.74 4.64
N GLY A 29 2.71 10.56 5.54
CA GLY A 29 3.53 11.67 6.03
C GLY A 29 2.76 12.61 6.95
N CYS A 30 1.62 12.16 7.50
CA CYS A 30 0.76 12.93 8.37
C CYS A 30 1.45 13.34 9.67
N ASP A 31 2.41 12.56 10.15
CA ASP A 31 3.15 12.91 11.35
C ASP A 31 4.30 13.89 11.09
N GLY A 32 4.58 14.20 9.82
CA GLY A 32 5.64 15.11 9.37
C GLY A 32 6.81 14.39 8.68
N PRO A 33 7.95 15.08 8.49
CA PRO A 33 9.10 14.52 7.79
C PRO A 33 9.77 13.41 8.62
N VAL A 34 10.25 12.37 7.96
CA VAL A 34 10.90 11.23 8.63
C VAL A 34 12.39 11.50 8.78
N GLU A 35 12.91 11.37 10.00
CA GLU A 35 14.33 11.45 10.29
C GLU A 35 15.04 10.10 10.12
N GLY A 36 16.28 10.15 9.63
CA GLY A 36 17.15 8.99 9.55
C GLY A 36 16.95 8.13 8.28
N PRO A 37 17.18 6.81 8.37
CA PRO A 37 17.11 5.90 7.22
C PRO A 37 15.71 5.89 6.61
N ARG A 38 15.66 5.85 5.28
CA ARG A 38 14.42 5.81 4.50
C ARG A 38 13.83 4.39 4.45
N SER A 39 13.71 3.71 5.58
CA SER A 39 13.19 2.33 5.67
C SER A 39 11.67 2.27 5.85
N ALA A 40 11.05 3.33 6.37
CA ALA A 40 9.60 3.40 6.55
C ALA A 40 8.83 3.15 5.24
N PRO A 41 7.65 2.48 5.26
CA PRO A 41 6.87 2.18 4.05
C PRO A 41 6.56 3.41 3.20
N PHE A 42 6.29 4.53 3.86
CA PHE A 42 6.08 5.83 3.23
C PHE A 42 6.86 6.88 4.02
N GLY A 43 7.36 7.90 3.34
CA GLY A 43 7.98 9.01 4.04
C GLY A 43 8.46 10.12 3.13
N TRP A 44 8.80 11.23 3.75
CA TRP A 44 9.35 12.38 3.06
C TRP A 44 10.37 13.11 3.92
N GLN A 45 11.25 13.85 3.27
CA GLN A 45 12.26 14.72 3.86
C GLN A 45 12.34 16.02 3.06
N TYR A 46 12.67 17.10 3.73
CA TYR A 46 12.92 18.39 3.08
C TYR A 46 14.28 18.94 3.51
N ASP A 47 15.10 19.29 2.53
CA ASP A 47 16.38 19.97 2.73
C ASP A 47 16.16 21.47 2.45
N PRO A 48 16.07 22.33 3.49
CA PRO A 48 15.83 23.76 3.30
C PRO A 48 17.02 24.48 2.67
N ALA A 49 18.26 24.00 2.86
CA ALA A 49 19.44 24.61 2.26
C ALA A 49 19.48 24.38 0.75
N LYS A 50 18.93 23.26 0.28
CA LYS A 50 18.84 22.92 -1.15
C LYS A 50 17.45 23.13 -1.75
N THR A 51 16.49 23.63 -0.97
CA THR A 51 15.07 23.76 -1.38
C THR A 51 14.54 22.49 -2.04
N THR A 52 14.85 21.33 -1.45
CA THR A 52 14.64 20.03 -2.10
C THR A 52 13.72 19.15 -1.26
N LEU A 53 12.57 18.80 -1.83
CA LEU A 53 11.67 17.77 -1.31
C LEU A 53 12.10 16.41 -1.83
N ARG A 54 12.19 15.43 -0.93
CA ARG A 54 12.33 14.01 -1.23
C ARG A 54 11.13 13.26 -0.68
N VAL A 55 10.52 12.41 -1.49
CA VAL A 55 9.42 11.53 -1.06
C VAL A 55 9.74 10.12 -1.54
N TRP A 56 9.49 9.12 -0.70
CA TRP A 56 9.67 7.72 -1.05
C TRP A 56 8.48 6.87 -0.66
N ILE A 57 8.32 5.79 -1.43
CA ILE A 57 7.38 4.71 -1.22
C ILE A 57 8.18 3.41 -1.28
N ASN A 58 8.12 2.63 -0.21
CA ASN A 58 8.68 1.29 -0.11
C ASN A 58 7.50 0.30 -0.06
N PRO A 59 7.15 -0.35 -1.18
CA PRO A 59 6.16 -1.43 -1.17
C PRO A 59 6.58 -2.54 -0.21
N THR A 60 5.62 -3.33 0.26
CA THR A 60 5.89 -4.55 1.03
C THR A 60 5.70 -5.75 0.13
N ARG A 61 6.53 -6.78 0.31
CA ARG A 61 6.33 -8.09 -0.32
C ARG A 61 5.89 -9.13 0.70
N TRP A 62 4.94 -9.97 0.32
CA TRP A 62 4.44 -11.07 1.14
C TRP A 62 4.46 -12.37 0.34
N LYS A 63 4.72 -13.49 1.03
CA LYS A 63 4.49 -14.82 0.46
C LYS A 63 2.98 -15.03 0.26
N ARG A 64 2.59 -15.81 -0.74
CA ARG A 64 1.18 -16.19 -0.97
C ARG A 64 0.61 -16.99 0.20
N ALA A 65 1.37 -17.96 0.69
CA ALA A 65 1.02 -18.77 1.86
C ALA A 65 0.76 -17.95 3.14
N THR A 66 1.38 -16.76 3.28
CA THR A 66 1.11 -15.82 4.39
C THR A 66 -0.37 -15.39 4.43
N TRP A 67 -1.05 -15.43 3.29
CA TRP A 67 -2.47 -15.11 3.13
C TRP A 67 -3.34 -16.35 2.87
N ALA A 68 -2.82 -17.56 3.10
CA ALA A 68 -3.50 -18.82 2.78
C ALA A 68 -3.97 -18.89 1.31
N LEU A 69 -3.17 -18.32 0.41
CA LEU A 69 -3.35 -18.46 -1.03
C LEU A 69 -2.56 -19.68 -1.50
N GLU A 70 -3.23 -20.57 -2.23
CA GLU A 70 -2.58 -21.73 -2.84
C GLU A 70 -1.57 -21.27 -3.89
N ASP A 71 -0.49 -22.04 -4.03
CA ASP A 71 0.49 -21.92 -5.11
C ASP A 71 -0.13 -22.49 -6.41
N GLY A 72 0.44 -22.18 -7.58
CA GLY A 72 -0.07 -22.66 -8.88
C GLY A 72 -0.26 -24.19 -8.98
N GLU A 73 -1.09 -24.63 -9.93
CA GLU A 73 -1.62 -26.01 -10.07
C GLU A 73 -0.59 -27.16 -10.14
N ASP A 74 0.71 -26.89 -10.33
CA ASP A 74 1.70 -27.92 -10.66
C ASP A 74 2.73 -28.24 -9.56
N GLY A 75 2.57 -27.72 -8.33
CA GLY A 75 3.46 -28.06 -7.21
C GLY A 75 4.93 -27.66 -7.39
N GLU A 76 5.23 -26.89 -8.43
CA GLU A 76 6.48 -26.16 -8.60
C GLU A 76 6.49 -25.00 -7.60
N GLU A 77 7.65 -24.69 -7.01
CA GLU A 77 7.80 -23.58 -6.06
C GLU A 77 7.36 -22.29 -6.78
N ASP A 78 6.14 -21.84 -6.48
CA ASP A 78 5.54 -20.70 -7.14
C ASP A 78 6.37 -19.47 -6.77
N LYS A 79 7.20 -19.02 -7.72
CA LYS A 79 8.05 -17.83 -7.57
C LYS A 79 7.22 -16.56 -7.54
N SER A 80 5.89 -16.63 -7.44
CA SER A 80 5.04 -15.45 -7.31
C SER A 80 4.89 -15.01 -5.85
N ALA A 81 4.89 -13.69 -5.69
CA ALA A 81 4.70 -13.04 -4.41
C ALA A 81 3.58 -12.00 -4.54
N LEU A 82 3.11 -11.51 -3.40
CA LEU A 82 2.29 -10.31 -3.36
C LEU A 82 3.18 -9.11 -3.12
N GLU A 83 2.97 -8.02 -3.87
CA GLU A 83 3.62 -6.74 -3.64
C GLU A 83 2.54 -5.65 -3.50
N GLY A 84 2.66 -4.81 -2.47
CA GLY A 84 1.64 -3.79 -2.24
C GLY A 84 1.85 -2.96 -0.99
N PHE A 85 0.74 -2.50 -0.42
CA PHE A 85 0.70 -1.49 0.63
C PHE A 85 -0.28 -1.87 1.73
N TRP A 86 0.11 -1.62 2.97
CA TRP A 86 -0.84 -1.55 4.06
C TRP A 86 -1.69 -0.28 3.96
N ILE A 87 -2.97 -0.39 4.26
CA ILE A 87 -3.91 0.73 4.38
C ILE A 87 -3.92 1.14 5.85
N ALA A 88 -3.42 2.33 6.16
CA ALA A 88 -3.24 2.77 7.56
C ALA A 88 -4.57 2.94 8.31
N THR A 89 -5.61 3.42 7.63
CA THR A 89 -6.92 3.71 8.22
C THR A 89 -8.04 3.08 7.39
N PRO A 90 -8.14 1.73 7.36
CA PRO A 90 -9.09 1.03 6.48
C PRO A 90 -10.57 1.28 6.82
N TRP A 91 -10.85 1.84 8.00
CA TRP A 91 -12.18 2.29 8.44
C TRP A 91 -12.53 3.73 8.04
N SER A 92 -11.66 4.41 7.30
CA SER A 92 -11.83 5.81 6.89
C SER A 92 -11.87 5.97 5.38
N THR A 93 -12.67 6.93 4.90
CA THR A 93 -12.68 7.38 3.50
C THR A 93 -11.87 8.66 3.29
N ALA A 94 -11.17 9.13 4.32
CA ALA A 94 -10.37 10.35 4.23
C ALA A 94 -9.22 10.16 3.24
N THR A 95 -9.12 11.10 2.29
CA THR A 95 -8.05 11.13 1.28
C THR A 95 -6.90 12.06 1.66
N GLU A 96 -6.99 12.70 2.81
CA GLU A 96 -6.04 13.66 3.36
C GLU A 96 -5.71 13.31 4.81
N CYS A 97 -4.57 13.82 5.30
CA CYS A 97 -4.18 13.65 6.70
C CYS A 97 -5.20 14.29 7.65
N PRO A 98 -5.43 13.71 8.85
CA PRO A 98 -6.33 14.30 9.84
C PRO A 98 -5.90 15.71 10.27
N ALA A 99 -6.88 16.58 10.52
CA ALA A 99 -6.60 17.89 11.09
C ALA A 99 -5.95 17.76 12.49
N GLY A 100 -4.88 18.51 12.75
CA GLY A 100 -4.16 18.48 14.03
C GLY A 100 -2.90 17.60 14.03
N SER A 101 -2.55 16.99 12.91
CA SER A 101 -1.24 16.38 12.69
C SER A 101 -0.10 17.39 12.96
N SER A 102 0.85 17.01 13.82
CA SER A 102 1.86 17.93 14.36
C SER A 102 2.87 18.43 13.32
N GLY A 103 2.96 17.80 12.14
CA GLY A 103 3.87 18.17 11.04
C GLY A 103 5.36 18.19 11.43
N GLY A 104 5.68 17.80 12.65
CA GLY A 104 7.02 17.81 13.23
C GLY A 104 7.84 16.64 12.73
N ALA A 105 9.16 16.73 12.86
CA ALA A 105 10.01 15.61 12.50
C ALA A 105 9.70 14.39 13.37
N VAL A 106 9.57 13.21 12.75
CA VAL A 106 9.36 11.95 13.46
C VAL A 106 10.49 10.95 13.19
N PRO A 107 10.89 10.15 14.18
CA PRO A 107 11.80 9.04 13.95
C PRO A 107 11.22 8.06 12.93
N ALA A 108 12.10 7.40 12.17
CA ALA A 108 11.68 6.27 11.34
C ALA A 108 11.00 5.19 12.21
N ALA A 109 9.71 4.94 11.98
CA ALA A 109 8.97 3.89 12.66
C ALA A 109 9.47 2.50 12.27
N ASP A 110 9.50 1.58 13.24
CA ASP A 110 9.71 0.15 12.97
C ASP A 110 8.43 -0.42 12.33
N PRO A 111 8.49 -0.94 11.08
CA PRO A 111 7.33 -1.56 10.42
C PRO A 111 6.67 -2.68 11.23
N ALA A 112 7.40 -3.33 12.15
CA ALA A 112 6.89 -4.41 12.98
C ALA A 112 5.91 -3.96 14.08
N GLN A 113 5.87 -2.66 14.42
CA GLN A 113 5.03 -2.14 15.51
C GLN A 113 3.68 -1.59 15.05
N VAL A 114 3.40 -1.56 13.75
CA VAL A 114 2.12 -1.09 13.21
C VAL A 114 1.17 -2.28 13.06
N GLU A 115 0.11 -2.33 13.87
CA GLU A 115 -0.98 -3.31 13.68
C GLU A 115 -1.76 -2.94 12.42
N ASN A 116 -1.43 -3.60 11.31
CA ASN A 116 -2.12 -3.37 10.04
C ASN A 116 -3.20 -4.46 9.83
N GLU A 117 -4.43 -4.02 9.60
CA GLU A 117 -5.60 -4.90 9.42
C GLU A 117 -5.88 -5.18 7.94
N VAL A 118 -5.65 -4.22 7.04
CA VAL A 118 -6.00 -4.36 5.62
C VAL A 118 -4.85 -3.92 4.71
N ALA A 119 -4.53 -4.73 3.72
CA ALA A 119 -3.60 -4.44 2.64
C ALA A 119 -4.29 -4.39 1.29
N ILE A 120 -3.67 -3.71 0.33
CA ILE A 120 -3.94 -3.87 -1.11
C ILE A 120 -2.67 -4.36 -1.80
N ALA A 121 -2.78 -5.35 -2.66
CA ALA A 121 -1.62 -5.95 -3.32
C ALA A 121 -1.92 -6.42 -4.74
N ARG A 122 -0.85 -6.50 -5.52
CA ARG A 122 -0.81 -7.18 -6.82
C ARG A 122 -0.01 -8.47 -6.69
N LEU A 123 -0.37 -9.45 -7.50
CA LEU A 123 0.52 -10.58 -7.75
C LEU A 123 1.71 -10.11 -8.59
N ILE A 124 2.90 -10.58 -8.26
CA ILE A 124 4.13 -10.35 -9.01
C ILE A 124 4.84 -11.67 -9.24
N GLU A 125 5.58 -11.74 -10.34
CA GLU A 125 6.62 -12.76 -10.51
C GLU A 125 7.88 -12.28 -9.79
N GLY A 126 8.46 -13.14 -8.97
CA GLY A 126 9.69 -12.89 -8.23
C GLY A 126 9.59 -13.23 -6.75
N GLU A 127 10.75 -13.61 -6.20
CA GLU A 127 10.89 -14.05 -4.82
C GLU A 127 10.59 -12.94 -3.80
N VAL A 128 10.00 -13.34 -2.66
CA VAL A 128 9.69 -12.44 -1.55
C VAL A 128 10.94 -11.81 -0.92
N ASP A 129 12.08 -12.52 -0.95
CA ASP A 129 13.33 -12.09 -0.30
C ASP A 129 14.03 -10.98 -1.09
N LYS A 130 13.68 -10.82 -2.37
CA LYS A 130 14.14 -9.69 -3.18
C LYS A 130 13.37 -8.45 -2.74
N SER A 131 14.08 -7.45 -2.22
CA SER A 131 13.46 -6.19 -1.82
C SER A 131 12.74 -5.53 -3.01
N PRO A 132 11.51 -5.02 -2.81
CA PRO A 132 10.78 -4.32 -3.85
C PRO A 132 11.52 -3.06 -4.27
N ARG A 133 11.30 -2.64 -5.52
CA ARG A 133 11.86 -1.39 -6.02
C ARG A 133 11.23 -0.24 -5.25
N ARG A 134 12.05 0.48 -4.49
CA ARG A 134 11.68 1.79 -3.93
C ARG A 134 11.29 2.75 -5.04
N LEU A 135 10.15 3.39 -4.87
CA LEU A 135 9.71 4.49 -5.72
C LEU A 135 10.10 5.77 -5.00
N GLU A 136 10.89 6.62 -5.66
CA GLU A 136 11.42 7.82 -5.03
C GLU A 136 11.36 9.00 -6.00
N ILE A 137 11.08 10.17 -5.42
CA ILE A 137 11.18 11.45 -6.10
C ILE A 137 12.10 12.38 -5.32
N VAL A 138 12.77 13.24 -6.08
CA VAL A 138 13.54 14.37 -5.57
C VAL A 138 13.16 15.56 -6.43
N LYS A 139 12.53 16.57 -5.83
CA LYS A 139 12.02 17.73 -6.55
C LYS A 139 12.45 19.00 -5.83
N ARG A 140 12.90 20.00 -6.59
CA ARG A 140 13.08 21.34 -6.03
C ARG A 140 11.71 21.95 -5.78
N MET A 141 11.44 22.39 -4.56
CA MET A 141 10.15 22.96 -4.15
C MET A 141 10.40 24.02 -3.09
N GLU A 142 9.71 25.15 -3.18
CA GLU A 142 9.78 26.17 -2.14
C GLU A 142 8.97 25.72 -0.91
N PRO A 143 9.32 26.16 0.32
CA PRO A 143 8.57 25.79 1.53
C PRO A 143 7.07 26.14 1.45
N GLY A 144 6.73 27.14 0.64
CA GLY A 144 5.36 27.56 0.37
C GLY A 144 4.59 26.67 -0.62
N ASP A 145 5.24 25.75 -1.33
CA ASP A 145 4.61 24.95 -2.39
C ASP A 145 3.96 23.66 -1.85
N PHE A 146 4.26 23.26 -0.62
CA PHE A 146 3.63 22.11 0.04
C PHE A 146 3.21 22.48 1.47
N ASP A 147 2.49 21.58 2.13
CA ASP A 147 2.04 21.76 3.51
C ASP A 147 2.42 20.50 4.31
N PRO A 148 3.44 20.58 5.18
CA PRO A 148 3.86 19.46 6.02
C PRO A 148 2.72 18.82 6.83
N ALA A 149 1.73 19.60 7.25
CA ALA A 149 0.61 19.11 8.06
C ALA A 149 -0.40 18.29 7.23
N ARG A 150 -0.44 18.51 5.91
CA ARG A 150 -1.30 17.74 4.98
C ARG A 150 -0.62 16.50 4.43
N GLY A 151 0.69 16.35 4.65
CA GLY A 151 1.48 15.24 4.12
C GLY A 151 1.38 15.14 2.60
N PHE A 152 1.36 13.89 2.11
CA PHE A 152 1.23 13.57 0.70
C PHE A 152 0.21 12.44 0.51
N ALA A 153 -0.24 12.25 -0.73
CA ALA A 153 -1.18 11.18 -1.06
C ALA A 153 -0.59 10.25 -2.11
N LEU A 154 -0.56 8.95 -1.82
CA LEU A 154 -0.32 7.91 -2.83
C LEU A 154 -1.66 7.48 -3.39
N ARG A 155 -1.90 7.71 -4.67
CA ARG A 155 -3.08 7.21 -5.37
C ARG A 155 -2.71 5.98 -6.19
N VAL A 156 -3.41 4.90 -5.92
CA VAL A 156 -3.27 3.58 -6.55
C VAL A 156 -4.50 3.34 -7.39
N THR A 157 -4.33 3.20 -8.70
CA THR A 157 -5.43 2.90 -9.61
C THR A 157 -5.24 1.55 -10.25
N GLY A 158 -6.34 0.87 -10.55
CA GLY A 158 -6.26 -0.48 -11.09
C GLY A 158 -7.60 -1.17 -11.21
N ARG A 159 -7.56 -2.51 -11.22
CA ARG A 159 -8.73 -3.38 -11.17
C ARG A 159 -8.53 -4.47 -10.14
N THR A 160 -9.56 -4.74 -9.37
CA THR A 160 -9.60 -5.89 -8.46
C THR A 160 -9.51 -7.19 -9.26
N GLN A 161 -8.91 -8.21 -8.67
CA GLN A 161 -8.70 -9.52 -9.28
C GLN A 161 -9.20 -10.58 -8.31
N SER A 162 -9.94 -11.57 -8.81
CA SER A 162 -10.40 -12.66 -7.95
C SER A 162 -9.23 -13.50 -7.46
N VAL A 163 -9.30 -13.91 -6.21
CA VAL A 163 -8.37 -14.82 -5.57
C VAL A 163 -9.15 -16.10 -5.33
N GLN A 164 -8.97 -17.08 -6.22
CA GLN A 164 -9.79 -18.30 -6.27
C GLN A 164 -11.30 -17.98 -6.35
N ALA A 165 -12.16 -18.91 -5.91
CA ALA A 165 -13.63 -18.79 -5.94
C ALA A 165 -14.22 -17.75 -4.95
N GLY A 166 -13.39 -17.05 -4.15
CA GLY A 166 -13.82 -16.19 -3.04
C GLY A 166 -13.94 -14.69 -3.35
N GLY A 167 -13.62 -14.26 -4.57
CA GLY A 167 -13.58 -12.83 -4.94
C GLY A 167 -12.22 -12.18 -4.65
N PRO A 168 -12.13 -10.84 -4.66
CA PRO A 168 -10.84 -10.14 -4.62
C PRO A 168 -10.26 -9.93 -3.22
N VAL A 169 -10.89 -10.45 -2.17
CA VAL A 169 -10.47 -10.21 -0.79
C VAL A 169 -10.19 -11.52 -0.08
N GLN A 170 -8.99 -11.67 0.44
CA GLN A 170 -8.58 -12.81 1.25
C GLN A 170 -8.28 -12.36 2.67
N CYS A 171 -8.88 -13.02 3.66
CA CYS A 171 -8.66 -12.72 5.07
C CYS A 171 -8.10 -13.92 5.83
N VAL A 172 -7.16 -13.67 6.74
CA VAL A 172 -6.56 -14.68 7.61
C VAL A 172 -6.58 -14.19 9.06
N GLN A 173 -6.91 -15.09 9.98
CA GLN A 173 -6.94 -14.79 11.42
C GLN A 173 -5.87 -15.63 12.13
N ARG A 174 -4.71 -15.03 12.40
CA ARG A 174 -3.51 -15.76 12.87
C ARG A 174 -3.46 -15.98 14.38
N GLY A 175 -3.91 -15.02 15.20
CA GLY A 175 -3.86 -15.11 16.66
C GLY A 175 -5.09 -15.71 17.33
N GLY A 176 -5.89 -16.51 16.61
CA GLY A 176 -7.13 -17.08 17.13
C GLY A 176 -8.29 -16.07 17.21
N ARG A 177 -9.42 -16.51 17.80
CA ARG A 177 -10.73 -15.83 17.70
C ARG A 177 -10.82 -14.43 18.33
N GLN A 178 -9.85 -14.05 19.15
CA GLN A 178 -9.84 -12.75 19.84
C GLN A 178 -9.03 -11.69 19.07
N GLN A 179 -8.25 -12.10 18.07
CA GLN A 179 -7.53 -11.16 17.22
C GLN A 179 -8.35 -10.87 15.97
N ARG A 180 -8.30 -9.61 15.53
CA ARG A 180 -8.95 -9.19 14.30
C ARG A 180 -8.29 -9.87 13.08
N PRO A 181 -9.06 -10.27 12.07
CA PRO A 181 -8.49 -10.84 10.85
C PRO A 181 -7.67 -9.77 10.13
N GLN A 182 -6.57 -10.19 9.52
CA GLN A 182 -5.88 -9.40 8.51
C GLN A 182 -6.44 -9.74 7.16
N CYS A 183 -6.72 -8.74 6.32
CA CYS A 183 -7.24 -8.93 4.97
C CYS A 183 -6.31 -8.32 3.93
N VAL A 184 -6.26 -8.93 2.75
CA VAL A 184 -5.62 -8.38 1.57
C VAL A 184 -6.61 -8.29 0.43
N ILE A 185 -6.69 -7.11 -0.20
CA ILE A 185 -7.42 -6.85 -1.43
C ILE A 185 -6.47 -7.07 -2.59
N ILE A 186 -6.78 -8.00 -3.48
CA ILE A 186 -5.95 -8.33 -4.62
C ILE A 186 -6.46 -7.63 -5.87
N GLY A 187 -5.52 -7.07 -6.64
CA GLY A 187 -5.83 -6.43 -7.91
C GLY A 187 -4.60 -6.18 -8.77
N HIS A 188 -4.84 -5.93 -10.05
CA HIS A 188 -3.84 -5.40 -10.96
C HIS A 188 -3.72 -3.90 -10.74
N PHE A 189 -2.50 -3.42 -10.49
CA PHE A 189 -2.22 -1.98 -10.43
C PHE A 189 -1.92 -1.51 -11.84
N SER A 190 -2.57 -0.42 -12.25
CA SER A 190 -2.29 0.24 -13.54
C SER A 190 -1.33 1.40 -13.35
N GLU A 191 -1.46 2.15 -12.25
CA GLU A 191 -0.66 3.34 -11.99
C GLU A 191 -0.55 3.63 -10.50
N LEU A 192 0.65 4.04 -10.09
CA LEU A 192 0.91 4.66 -8.80
C LEU A 192 1.26 6.12 -9.04
N ARG A 193 0.63 7.04 -8.31
CA ARG A 193 0.98 8.46 -8.37
C ARG A 193 1.09 9.07 -6.98
N VAL A 194 2.06 9.96 -6.79
CA VAL A 194 2.16 10.79 -5.58
C VAL A 194 1.62 12.17 -5.89
N GLN A 195 0.73 12.66 -5.06
CA GLN A 195 0.11 13.97 -5.18
C GLN A 195 0.45 14.86 -3.99
N ASN A 196 0.50 16.17 -4.23
CA ASN A 196 0.56 17.22 -3.22
C ASN A 196 -0.87 17.64 -2.86
N PRO A 197 -1.39 17.31 -1.66
CA PRO A 197 -2.76 17.64 -1.28
C PRO A 197 -3.02 19.15 -1.15
N LYS A 198 -1.97 19.96 -0.98
CA LYS A 198 -2.09 21.43 -0.92
C LYS A 198 -2.51 22.03 -2.25
N THR A 199 -1.88 21.58 -3.35
CA THR A 199 -2.06 22.18 -4.68
C THR A 199 -2.85 21.30 -5.64
N GLY A 200 -2.99 20.00 -5.34
CA GLY A 200 -3.52 18.99 -6.24
C GLY A 200 -2.50 18.47 -7.26
N ASP A 201 -1.29 19.04 -7.29
CA ASP A 201 -0.28 18.69 -8.28
C ASP A 201 0.19 17.24 -8.15
N VAL A 202 0.48 16.64 -9.30
CA VAL A 202 1.13 15.33 -9.36
C VAL A 202 2.63 15.52 -9.24
N LEU A 203 3.23 14.90 -8.23
CA LEU A 203 4.67 14.96 -7.98
C LEU A 203 5.43 13.86 -8.75
N ALA A 204 4.82 12.68 -8.91
CA ALA A 204 5.29 11.63 -9.81
C ALA A 204 4.19 10.64 -10.18
N ILE A 205 4.45 9.94 -11.29
CA ILE A 205 3.64 8.85 -11.84
C ILE A 205 4.57 7.69 -12.16
N TRP A 206 4.19 6.49 -11.73
CA TRP A 206 4.79 5.23 -12.15
C TRP A 206 3.70 4.38 -12.81
N PRO A 207 3.74 4.22 -14.15
CA PRO A 207 2.89 3.24 -14.81
C PRO A 207 3.35 1.84 -14.39
N ILE A 208 2.38 0.99 -14.07
CA ILE A 208 2.62 -0.40 -13.72
C ILE A 208 2.25 -1.24 -14.93
N SER A 209 3.25 -1.61 -15.74
CA SER A 209 3.06 -2.48 -16.89
C SER A 209 2.97 -3.95 -16.46
N GLU A 210 2.16 -4.74 -17.15
CA GLU A 210 2.09 -6.21 -17.01
C GLU A 210 3.35 -6.92 -17.56
N THR A 211 4.21 -6.21 -18.28
CA THR A 211 5.30 -6.76 -19.11
C THR A 211 6.52 -7.32 -18.36
N SER A 212 6.43 -7.62 -17.07
CA SER A 212 7.41 -8.54 -16.47
C SER A 212 7.06 -10.03 -16.70
N GLN A 213 5.93 -10.33 -17.34
CA GLN A 213 5.44 -11.71 -17.61
C GLN A 213 6.02 -12.41 -18.86
N ARG A 214 6.98 -11.81 -19.58
CA ARG A 214 7.70 -12.50 -20.66
C ARG A 214 9.13 -11.99 -20.72
N ASP A 215 10.05 -12.79 -20.20
CA ASP A 215 11.32 -13.16 -20.85
C ASP A 215 11.92 -14.37 -20.12
#